data_AF-A0A9W8UKY5-F1
#
_entry.id   AF-A0A9W8UKY5-F1
#
_cell.length_a   1.000
_cell.length_b   1.000
_cell.length_c   1.000
_cell.angle_alpha   90.00
_cell.angle_beta   90.00
_cell.angle_gamma   90.00
#
_symmetry.space_group_name_H-M   'P 1'
#
loop_
_entity.id
_entity.type
_entity.pdbx_description
1 polymer ?
#
loop_
_entity_poly.entity_id
_entity_poly.type
_entity_poly.pdbx_seq_one_letter_code
_entity_poly.pdbx_strand_id
1 'polypeptide(L)'
;MATLQRTNSCTDIGFTLRRQFGKPDFRPYQREIIEAALAGYDIYVQAATSFGKSLCFQLPAVVDTGITVVVSPLLSLMINQVEALRACGINASALNSNIPYPEKERIHRDLETGHPLTRLLYVTPELCSGSRFRERLQKVHEQKELARIAIDEAHCISEWGHDFRKDFKRLSWFRETFPTVPIMCLTATANPRLPKDVKEDTLNRWINNEQGYDIIVATTAFGMGIDKNNVRFVVHWRLPKSFEGYYQEAGRAGRDGNASYCFLYYSREDLERVTRMVKGDSKDGTSHQARLRSLQALALYCENITSCRHAEICKYFGEITIPECDFACDFDKDAEDLGERFREGLASEEWVSTQAMQGTYDGYYDDY
;
A
#
# COMPACT_ATOMS: atom_id res chain seq x y z
N MET A 1 -31.15 24.34 31.06
CA MET A 1 -31.51 24.55 29.64
C MET A 1 -31.07 23.31 28.89
N ALA A 2 -32.01 22.51 28.37
CA ALA A 2 -31.66 21.37 27.53
C ALA A 2 -30.97 21.91 26.27
N THR A 3 -29.73 21.49 26.03
CA THR A 3 -29.01 21.78 24.80
C THR A 3 -29.87 21.29 23.64
N LEU A 4 -30.25 22.17 22.72
CA LEU A 4 -30.87 21.78 21.47
C LEU A 4 -29.88 20.88 20.73
N GLN A 5 -29.98 19.57 20.91
CA GLN A 5 -29.39 18.63 19.98
C GLN A 5 -30.18 18.76 18.70
N ARG A 6 -29.51 19.18 17.63
CA ARG A 6 -30.05 19.06 16.27
C ARG A 6 -30.24 17.57 16.05
N THR A 7 -31.46 17.07 16.23
CA THR A 7 -31.82 15.74 15.75
C THR A 7 -31.57 15.75 14.25
N ASN A 8 -30.56 14.98 13.83
CA ASN A 8 -30.24 14.77 12.43
C ASN A 8 -31.55 14.56 11.68
N SER A 9 -31.80 15.41 10.68
CA SER A 9 -32.87 15.14 9.73
C SER A 9 -32.76 13.67 9.34
N CYS A 10 -33.90 12.98 9.27
CA CYS A 10 -33.98 11.61 8.78
C CYS A 10 -33.52 11.59 7.32
N THR A 11 -32.20 11.69 7.10
CA THR A 11 -31.60 11.71 5.79
C THR A 11 -31.42 10.26 5.44
N ASP A 12 -32.34 9.75 4.60
CA ASP A 12 -32.21 8.43 4.02
C ASP A 12 -30.87 8.36 3.27
N ILE A 13 -29.88 7.74 3.91
CA ILE A 13 -28.54 7.55 3.35
C ILE A 13 -28.60 6.78 2.03
N GLY A 14 -29.61 5.92 1.83
CA GLY A 14 -29.87 5.23 0.57
C GLY A 14 -30.42 6.18 -0.51
N PHE A 15 -31.26 7.15 -0.14
CA PHE A 15 -31.69 8.20 -1.06
C PHE A 15 -30.51 9.07 -1.51
N THR A 16 -29.65 9.51 -0.58
CA THR A 16 -28.45 10.30 -0.92
C THR A 16 -27.48 9.48 -1.78
N LEU A 17 -27.28 8.20 -1.47
CA LEU A 17 -26.47 7.29 -2.27
C LEU A 17 -26.94 7.23 -3.73
N ARG A 18 -28.24 6.99 -3.94
CA ARG A 18 -28.83 6.90 -5.28
C ARG A 18 -28.78 8.23 -6.01
N ARG A 19 -29.16 9.32 -5.34
CA ARG A 19 -29.32 10.64 -5.95
C ARG A 19 -28.00 11.33 -6.28
N GLN A 20 -27.03 11.30 -5.36
CA GLN A 20 -25.76 12.01 -5.53
C GLN A 20 -24.66 11.13 -6.12
N PHE A 21 -24.57 9.87 -5.68
CA PHE A 21 -23.48 8.98 -6.11
C PHE A 21 -23.88 8.01 -7.24
N GLY A 22 -25.16 7.99 -7.64
CA GLY A 22 -25.65 7.14 -8.73
C GLY A 22 -25.54 5.63 -8.44
N LYS A 23 -25.40 5.23 -7.17
CA LYS A 23 -25.23 3.81 -6.80
C LYS A 23 -26.55 3.21 -6.35
N PRO A 24 -26.91 1.99 -6.81
CA PRO A 24 -28.21 1.38 -6.51
C PRO A 24 -28.33 0.95 -5.04
N ASP A 25 -27.26 0.42 -4.46
CA ASP A 25 -27.21 -0.04 -3.07
C ASP A 25 -25.76 -0.01 -2.51
N PHE A 26 -25.66 -0.19 -1.19
CA PHE A 26 -24.39 -0.34 -0.47
C PHE A 26 -23.77 -1.72 -0.72
N ARG A 27 -22.44 -1.77 -0.74
CA ARG A 27 -21.73 -3.05 -0.61
C ARG A 27 -21.78 -3.53 0.85
N PRO A 28 -21.53 -4.83 1.12
CA PRO A 28 -21.54 -5.36 2.49
C PRO A 28 -20.70 -4.50 3.44
N TYR A 29 -21.22 -4.26 4.65
CA TYR A 29 -20.59 -3.47 5.72
C TYR A 29 -20.43 -1.96 5.47
N GLN A 30 -20.64 -1.46 4.24
CA GLN A 30 -20.52 -0.01 3.97
C GLN A 30 -21.57 0.81 4.70
N ARG A 31 -22.81 0.31 4.78
CA ARG A 31 -23.91 1.00 5.44
C ARG A 31 -23.60 1.21 6.91
N GLU A 32 -23.17 0.14 7.58
CA GLU A 32 -22.86 0.11 9.00
C GLU A 32 -21.70 1.06 9.34
N ILE A 33 -20.67 1.10 8.49
CA ILE A 33 -19.55 2.04 8.62
C ILE A 33 -20.03 3.50 8.49
N ILE A 34 -20.87 3.78 7.50
CA ILE A 34 -21.41 5.13 7.25
C ILE A 34 -22.32 5.57 8.40
N GLU A 35 -23.20 4.70 8.88
CA GLU A 35 -24.08 4.96 10.02
C GLU A 35 -23.27 5.22 11.29
N ALA A 36 -22.23 4.44 11.55
CA ALA A 36 -21.30 4.71 12.65
C ALA A 36 -20.58 6.06 12.48
N ALA A 37 -20.20 6.43 11.25
CA ALA A 37 -19.52 7.70 10.99
C ALA A 37 -20.44 8.87 11.30
N LEU A 38 -21.71 8.80 10.87
CA LEU A 38 -22.75 9.79 11.12
C LEU A 38 -23.14 9.88 12.61
N ALA A 39 -23.01 8.78 13.35
CA ALA A 39 -23.19 8.77 14.80
C ALA A 39 -22.01 9.40 15.58
N GLY A 40 -20.93 9.79 14.88
CA GLY A 40 -19.78 10.48 15.47
C GLY A 40 -18.73 9.55 16.09
N TYR A 41 -18.72 8.26 15.73
CA TYR A 41 -17.69 7.33 16.19
C TYR A 41 -16.36 7.55 15.45
N ASP A 42 -15.26 7.28 16.15
CA ASP A 42 -13.98 7.02 15.51
C ASP A 42 -14.01 5.66 14.83
N ILE A 43 -13.51 5.58 13.61
CA ILE A 43 -13.67 4.39 12.77
C ILE A 43 -12.34 3.99 12.16
N TYR A 44 -12.06 2.69 12.20
CA TYR A 44 -10.98 2.07 11.47
C TYR A 44 -11.54 1.11 10.42
N VAL A 45 -11.23 1.36 9.15
CA VAL A 45 -11.66 0.51 8.02
C VAL A 45 -10.44 -0.11 7.37
N GLN A 46 -10.31 -1.43 7.53
CA GLN A 46 -9.38 -2.25 6.76
C GLN A 46 -10.19 -3.07 5.76
N ALA A 47 -10.08 -2.74 4.48
CA ALA A 47 -10.81 -3.44 3.43
C ALA A 47 -10.14 -3.28 2.07
N ALA A 48 -10.23 -4.29 1.21
CA ALA A 48 -9.63 -4.27 -0.14
C ALA A 48 -9.92 -2.97 -0.92
N THR A 49 -9.08 -2.62 -1.89
CA THR A 49 -9.31 -1.45 -2.77
C THR A 49 -10.70 -1.49 -3.42
N SER A 50 -11.13 -2.69 -3.84
CA SER A 50 -12.45 -2.97 -4.39
C SER A 50 -13.61 -2.84 -3.40
N PHE A 51 -13.39 -2.61 -2.10
CA PHE A 51 -14.46 -2.37 -1.12
C PHE A 51 -15.20 -1.06 -1.38
N GLY A 52 -14.55 -0.06 -1.98
CA GLY A 52 -15.12 1.27 -2.16
C GLY A 52 -15.05 2.13 -0.89
N LYS A 53 -13.89 2.09 -0.21
CA LYS A 53 -13.61 2.82 1.05
C LYS A 53 -13.95 4.30 0.97
N SER A 54 -13.72 4.96 -0.17
CA SER A 54 -13.98 6.40 -0.32
C SER A 54 -15.44 6.79 -0.03
N LEU A 55 -16.40 5.93 -0.38
CA LEU A 55 -17.81 6.16 -0.09
C LEU A 55 -18.09 6.28 1.41
N CYS A 56 -17.30 5.57 2.24
CA CYS A 56 -17.49 5.50 3.69
C CYS A 56 -17.25 6.85 4.39
N PHE A 57 -16.44 7.74 3.80
CA PHE A 57 -16.28 9.12 4.30
C PHE A 57 -16.95 10.16 3.40
N GLN A 58 -17.10 9.89 2.09
CA GLN A 58 -17.75 10.81 1.16
C GLN A 58 -19.24 10.97 1.42
N LEU A 59 -19.96 9.87 1.66
CA LEU A 59 -21.40 9.95 1.88
C LEU A 59 -21.73 10.67 3.20
N PRO A 60 -21.06 10.38 4.34
CA PRO A 60 -21.24 11.17 5.56
C PRO A 60 -20.93 12.66 5.37
N ALA A 61 -19.91 13.02 4.59
CA ALA A 61 -19.57 14.42 4.33
C ALA A 61 -20.66 15.19 3.54
N VAL A 62 -21.49 14.48 2.78
CA VAL A 62 -22.63 15.07 2.04
C VAL A 62 -23.90 15.13 2.90
N VAL A 63 -24.05 14.18 3.82
CA VAL A 63 -25.21 14.09 4.72
C VAL A 63 -25.07 15.03 5.91
N ASP A 64 -23.88 15.14 6.49
CA ASP A 64 -23.57 16.02 7.61
C ASP A 64 -23.46 17.48 7.18
N THR A 65 -23.66 18.37 8.16
CA THR A 65 -23.26 19.76 8.04
C THR A 65 -21.80 19.94 8.41
N GLY A 66 -21.15 20.92 7.77
CA GLY A 66 -19.74 21.21 7.96
C GLY A 66 -18.86 20.63 6.86
N ILE A 67 -17.57 20.57 7.15
CA ILE A 67 -16.50 20.10 6.27
C ILE A 67 -15.88 18.82 6.79
N THR A 68 -15.67 17.86 5.90
CA THR A 68 -14.81 16.70 6.12
C THR A 68 -13.45 16.95 5.50
N VAL A 69 -12.39 16.93 6.33
CA VAL A 69 -11.01 17.03 5.87
C VAL A 69 -10.50 15.63 5.56
N VAL A 70 -10.05 15.40 4.33
CA VAL A 70 -9.52 14.11 3.89
C VAL A 70 -8.01 14.25 3.68
N VAL A 71 -7.22 13.55 4.49
CA VAL A 71 -5.77 13.46 4.32
C VAL A 71 -5.46 12.29 3.41
N SER A 72 -4.80 12.55 2.27
CA SER A 72 -4.42 11.53 1.30
C SER A 72 -2.96 11.72 0.89
N PRO A 73 -2.18 10.64 0.69
CA PRO A 73 -0.78 10.75 0.27
C PRO A 73 -0.64 11.15 -1.20
N LEU A 74 -1.53 10.67 -2.07
CA LEU A 74 -1.36 10.78 -3.52
C LEU A 74 -2.15 11.95 -4.10
N LEU A 75 -1.44 12.91 -4.69
CA LEU A 75 -2.04 14.08 -5.36
C LEU A 75 -2.97 13.68 -6.50
N SER A 76 -2.56 12.72 -7.32
CA SER A 76 -3.35 12.18 -8.43
C SER A 76 -4.68 11.59 -7.95
N LEU A 77 -4.65 10.84 -6.85
CA LEU A 77 -5.86 10.29 -6.24
C LEU A 77 -6.79 11.40 -5.75
N MET A 78 -6.25 12.42 -5.08
CA MET A 78 -7.05 13.56 -4.61
C MET A 78 -7.74 14.29 -5.77
N ILE A 79 -7.02 14.55 -6.86
CA ILE A 79 -7.55 15.23 -8.04
C ILE A 79 -8.71 14.42 -8.64
N ASN A 80 -8.48 13.12 -8.89
CA ASN A 80 -9.51 12.23 -9.46
C ASN A 80 -10.75 12.16 -8.57
N GLN A 81 -10.59 12.08 -7.24
CA GLN A 81 -11.71 12.06 -6.31
C GLN A 81 -12.48 13.39 -6.29
N VAL A 82 -11.78 14.53 -6.32
CA VAL A 82 -12.42 15.85 -6.36
C VAL A 82 -13.17 16.07 -7.65
N GLU A 83 -12.61 15.67 -8.80
CA GLU A 83 -13.30 15.76 -10.10
C GLU A 83 -14.56 14.90 -10.13
N ALA A 84 -14.48 13.65 -9.66
CA ALA A 84 -15.64 12.76 -9.56
C ALA A 84 -16.74 13.33 -8.64
N LEU A 85 -16.37 13.91 -7.50
CA LEU A 85 -17.32 14.56 -6.58
C LEU A 85 -17.96 15.80 -7.21
N ARG A 86 -17.17 16.65 -7.87
CA ARG A 86 -17.69 17.84 -8.58
C ARG A 86 -18.63 17.47 -9.73
N ALA A 87 -18.33 16.40 -10.46
CA ALA A 87 -19.21 15.87 -11.50
C ALA A 87 -20.57 15.38 -10.93
N CYS A 88 -20.58 14.95 -9.67
CA CYS A 88 -21.79 14.61 -8.92
C CYS A 88 -22.47 15.84 -8.26
N GLY A 89 -22.03 17.06 -8.57
CA GLY A 89 -22.58 18.28 -7.95
C GLY A 89 -22.19 18.49 -6.48
N ILE A 90 -21.18 17.77 -5.99
CA ILE A 90 -20.68 17.88 -4.61
C ILE A 90 -19.53 18.89 -4.58
N ASN A 91 -19.63 19.88 -3.69
CA ASN A 91 -18.56 20.86 -3.48
C ASN A 91 -17.35 20.22 -2.79
N ALA A 92 -16.41 19.75 -3.58
CA ALA A 92 -15.13 19.22 -3.14
C ALA A 92 -13.97 20.08 -3.65
N SER A 93 -12.90 20.19 -2.87
CA SER A 93 -11.67 20.89 -3.26
C SER A 93 -10.44 20.10 -2.80
N ALA A 94 -9.34 20.20 -3.55
CA ALA A 94 -8.04 19.70 -3.15
C ALA A 94 -7.10 20.88 -2.90
N LEU A 95 -6.42 20.89 -1.76
CA LEU A 95 -5.44 21.90 -1.40
C LEU A 95 -4.05 21.23 -1.34
N ASN A 96 -3.17 21.63 -2.25
CA ASN A 96 -1.81 21.12 -2.36
C ASN A 96 -0.84 22.22 -2.83
N SER A 97 0.43 21.88 -3.04
CA SER A 97 1.47 22.83 -3.48
C SER A 97 1.32 23.30 -4.93
N ASN A 98 0.60 22.56 -5.76
CA ASN A 98 0.58 22.73 -7.22
C ASN A 98 -0.65 23.50 -7.72
N ILE A 99 -1.64 23.79 -6.86
CA ILE A 99 -2.81 24.57 -7.28
C ILE A 99 -2.46 26.05 -7.54
N PRO A 100 -3.07 26.68 -8.56
CA PRO A 100 -2.89 28.10 -8.83
C PRO A 100 -3.26 28.98 -7.62
N TYR A 101 -2.53 30.07 -7.42
CA TYR A 101 -2.76 31.02 -6.33
C TYR A 101 -4.22 31.51 -6.21
N PRO A 102 -4.94 31.84 -7.31
CA PRO A 102 -6.34 32.26 -7.21
C PRO A 102 -7.28 31.18 -6.63
N GLU A 103 -7.06 29.90 -6.98
CA GLU A 103 -7.86 28.81 -6.44
C GLU A 103 -7.53 28.56 -4.97
N LYS A 104 -6.25 28.66 -4.60
CA LYS A 104 -5.80 28.57 -3.22
C LYS A 104 -6.44 29.63 -2.33
N GLU A 105 -6.46 30.88 -2.77
CA GLU A 105 -7.11 31.98 -2.05
C GLU A 105 -8.63 31.82 -1.97
N ARG A 106 -9.26 31.27 -3.02
CA ARG A 106 -10.70 30.94 -2.99
C ARG A 106 -11.03 29.93 -1.89
N ILE A 107 -10.26 28.83 -1.81
CA ILE A 107 -10.44 27.79 -0.78
C ILE A 107 -10.19 28.38 0.61
N HIS A 108 -9.12 29.14 0.78
CA HIS A 108 -8.81 29.77 2.07
C HIS A 108 -9.91 30.71 2.56
N ARG A 109 -10.48 31.51 1.65
CA ARG A 109 -11.58 32.41 1.98
C ARG A 109 -12.86 31.65 2.34
N ASP A 110 -13.17 30.59 1.60
CA ASP A 110 -14.33 29.72 1.89
C ASP A 110 -14.25 29.14 3.31
N LEU A 111 -13.07 28.66 3.72
CA LEU A 111 -12.82 28.16 5.07
C LEU A 111 -12.94 29.22 6.16
N GLU A 112 -12.76 30.50 5.84
CA GLU A 112 -12.87 31.62 6.80
C GLU A 112 -14.29 32.16 6.96
N THR A 113 -15.24 31.74 6.10
CA THR A 113 -16.61 32.31 6.06
C THR A 113 -17.46 31.98 7.29
N GLY A 114 -17.08 30.99 8.09
CA GLY A 114 -17.91 30.46 9.18
C GLY A 114 -18.96 29.45 8.74
N HIS A 115 -19.24 29.33 7.43
CA HIS A 115 -20.11 28.32 6.84
C HIS A 115 -19.56 27.88 5.47
N PRO A 116 -18.46 27.11 5.44
CA PRO A 116 -17.80 26.74 4.18
C PRO A 116 -18.76 26.01 3.24
N LEU A 117 -18.75 26.39 1.97
CA LEU A 117 -19.50 25.67 0.93
C LEU A 117 -18.84 24.33 0.60
N THR A 118 -17.53 24.22 0.79
CA THR A 118 -16.76 23.00 0.60
C THR A 118 -17.16 21.94 1.64
N ARG A 119 -17.67 20.80 1.17
CA ARG A 119 -18.04 19.64 2.00
C ARG A 119 -16.88 18.66 2.19
N LEU A 120 -16.04 18.51 1.17
CA LEU A 120 -14.84 17.68 1.22
C LEU A 120 -13.61 18.50 0.84
N LEU A 121 -12.65 18.56 1.76
CA LEU A 121 -11.35 19.18 1.51
C LEU A 121 -10.26 18.12 1.56
N TYR A 122 -9.72 17.77 0.39
CA TYR A 122 -8.56 16.89 0.30
C TYR A 122 -7.28 17.70 0.55
N VAL A 123 -6.40 17.17 1.39
CA VAL A 123 -5.11 17.77 1.76
C VAL A 123 -4.01 16.71 1.81
N THR A 124 -2.77 17.14 1.53
CA THR A 124 -1.61 16.26 1.71
C THR A 124 -1.14 16.27 3.18
N PRO A 125 -0.49 15.22 3.67
CA PRO A 125 0.02 15.17 5.04
C PRO A 125 1.08 16.26 5.34
N GLU A 126 1.87 16.67 4.34
CA GLU A 126 2.87 17.73 4.47
C GLU A 126 2.19 19.08 4.73
N LEU A 127 1.14 19.38 3.95
CA LEU A 127 0.37 20.61 4.13
C LEU A 127 -0.32 20.64 5.49
N CYS A 128 -0.88 19.52 5.93
CA CYS A 128 -1.53 19.39 7.24
C CYS A 128 -0.59 19.68 8.41
N SER A 129 0.70 19.40 8.21
CA SER A 129 1.72 19.62 9.22
C SER A 129 2.18 21.08 9.33
N GLY A 130 1.84 21.93 8.36
CA GLY A 130 2.19 23.35 8.35
C GLY A 130 1.33 24.20 9.30
N SER A 131 1.96 25.13 10.03
CA SER A 131 1.30 26.02 11.01
C SER A 131 0.09 26.77 10.45
N ARG A 132 0.22 27.36 9.25
CA ARG A 132 -0.84 28.13 8.61
C ARG A 132 -2.10 27.31 8.33
N PHE A 133 -1.96 26.02 8.00
CA PHE A 133 -3.12 25.16 7.80
C PHE A 133 -3.77 24.80 9.14
N ARG A 134 -2.96 24.53 10.18
CA ARG A 134 -3.44 24.22 11.53
C ARG A 134 -4.26 25.37 12.12
N GLU A 135 -3.76 26.60 12.04
CA GLU A 135 -4.47 27.81 12.52
C GLU A 135 -5.82 27.99 11.82
N ARG A 136 -5.88 27.75 10.51
CA ARG A 136 -7.13 27.83 9.74
C ARG A 136 -8.11 26.75 10.17
N LEU A 137 -7.63 25.52 10.32
CA LEU A 137 -8.49 24.42 10.73
C LEU A 137 -9.00 24.58 12.17
N GLN A 138 -8.19 25.16 13.06
CA GLN A 138 -8.62 25.58 14.40
C GLN A 138 -9.79 26.56 14.34
N LYS A 139 -9.74 27.59 13.49
CA LYS A 139 -10.86 28.52 13.30
C LYS A 139 -12.13 27.81 12.81
N VAL A 140 -12.01 26.91 11.83
CA VAL A 140 -13.14 26.11 11.33
C VAL A 140 -13.75 25.24 12.44
N HIS A 141 -12.90 24.66 13.30
CA HIS A 141 -13.35 23.89 14.46
C HIS A 141 -14.03 24.76 15.52
N GLU A 142 -13.48 25.93 15.86
CA GLU A 142 -14.09 26.90 16.77
C GLU A 142 -15.46 27.38 16.28
N GLN A 143 -15.63 27.49 14.96
CA GLN A 143 -16.90 27.78 14.29
C GLN A 143 -17.87 26.59 14.27
N LYS A 144 -17.47 25.41 14.78
CA LYS A 144 -18.23 24.15 14.77
C LYS A 144 -18.56 23.63 13.38
N GLU A 145 -17.72 23.96 12.40
CA GLU A 145 -17.88 23.52 11.02
C GLU A 145 -16.96 22.33 10.67
N LEU A 146 -15.98 21.98 11.51
CA LEU A 146 -15.16 20.78 11.28
C LEU A 146 -15.93 19.52 11.70
N ALA A 147 -16.53 18.83 10.73
CA ALA A 147 -17.39 17.69 10.97
C ALA A 147 -16.61 16.40 11.24
N ARG A 148 -15.55 16.15 10.46
CA ARG A 148 -14.81 14.88 10.49
C ARG A 148 -13.43 15.01 9.86
N ILE A 149 -12.52 14.16 10.31
CA ILE A 149 -11.21 13.96 9.67
C ILE A 149 -11.16 12.53 9.13
N ALA A 150 -10.89 12.37 7.84
CA ALA A 150 -10.65 11.08 7.21
C ALA A 150 -9.17 10.98 6.82
N ILE A 151 -8.51 9.89 7.21
CA ILE A 151 -7.12 9.57 6.87
C ILE A 151 -7.19 8.40 5.88
N ASP A 152 -6.96 8.70 4.61
CA ASP A 152 -6.87 7.70 3.55
C ASP A 152 -5.45 7.13 3.49
N GLU A 153 -5.35 5.87 3.07
CA GLU A 153 -4.12 5.07 3.13
C GLU A 153 -3.39 5.17 4.48
N ALA A 154 -4.16 5.00 5.57
CA ALA A 154 -3.67 5.13 6.94
C ALA A 154 -2.48 4.21 7.29
N HIS A 155 -2.18 3.22 6.44
CA HIS A 155 -1.00 2.39 6.56
C HIS A 155 0.33 3.15 6.40
N CYS A 156 0.33 4.31 5.72
CA CYS A 156 1.49 5.20 5.58
C CYS A 156 2.05 5.72 6.92
N ILE A 157 1.27 5.64 8.02
CA ILE A 157 1.71 5.98 9.39
C ILE A 157 2.80 5.01 9.89
N SER A 158 2.77 3.76 9.44
CA SER A 158 3.71 2.73 9.89
C SER A 158 5.04 2.86 9.15
N GLU A 159 6.14 3.07 9.90
CA GLU A 159 7.55 3.07 9.46
C GLU A 159 8.01 1.87 8.63
N TRP A 160 7.14 0.89 8.40
CA TRP A 160 7.45 -0.42 7.88
C TRP A 160 6.44 -0.90 6.83
N GLY A 161 5.50 -0.05 6.39
CA GLY A 161 4.66 -0.31 5.20
C GLY A 161 5.35 0.24 3.96
N HIS A 162 5.16 -0.40 2.78
CA HIS A 162 5.88 -0.07 1.53
C HIS A 162 5.81 1.41 1.10
N ASP A 163 4.82 2.13 1.64
CA ASP A 163 4.53 3.53 1.39
C ASP A 163 4.67 4.39 2.67
N PHE A 164 5.69 4.13 3.50
CA PHE A 164 5.89 4.90 4.73
C PHE A 164 6.09 6.38 4.43
N ARG A 165 5.33 7.24 5.11
CA ARG A 165 5.42 8.69 4.93
C ARG A 165 5.56 9.39 6.27
N LYS A 166 6.74 10.00 6.49
CA LYS A 166 7.11 10.63 7.78
C LYS A 166 6.08 11.65 8.25
N ASP A 167 5.42 12.36 7.34
CA ASP A 167 4.40 13.36 7.69
C ASP A 167 3.09 12.77 8.21
N PHE A 168 2.79 11.50 7.94
CA PHE A 168 1.63 10.81 8.52
C PHE A 168 1.78 10.62 10.04
N LYS A 169 3.01 10.42 10.55
CA LYS A 169 3.25 10.37 12.01
C LYS A 169 2.94 11.69 12.69
N ARG A 170 3.14 12.80 11.99
CA ARG A 170 2.90 14.14 12.54
C ARG A 170 1.42 14.38 12.78
N LEU A 171 0.53 13.65 12.10
CA LEU A 171 -0.94 13.82 12.18
C LEU A 171 -1.53 13.51 13.57
N SER A 172 -0.75 13.02 14.55
CA SER A 172 -1.21 12.85 15.95
C SER A 172 -1.81 14.14 16.53
N TRP A 173 -1.33 15.29 16.05
CA TRP A 173 -1.81 16.62 16.43
C TRP A 173 -3.32 16.80 16.27
N PHE A 174 -3.96 16.09 15.32
CA PHE A 174 -5.41 16.17 15.14
C PHE A 174 -6.16 15.72 16.39
N ARG A 175 -5.76 14.59 16.99
CA ARG A 175 -6.42 14.10 18.21
C ARG A 175 -6.09 14.96 19.42
N GLU A 176 -4.86 15.48 19.49
CA GLU A 176 -4.41 16.39 20.54
C GLU A 176 -5.19 17.72 20.51
N THR A 177 -5.48 18.25 19.31
CA THR A 177 -6.10 19.58 19.12
C THR A 177 -7.63 19.51 19.02
N PHE A 178 -8.17 18.44 18.42
CA PHE A 178 -9.59 18.26 18.14
C PHE A 178 -10.12 16.95 18.76
N PRO A 179 -10.08 16.81 20.10
CA PRO A 179 -10.41 15.56 20.77
C PRO A 179 -11.85 15.08 20.52
N THR A 180 -12.77 16.01 20.22
CA THR A 180 -14.20 15.74 19.99
C THR A 180 -14.57 15.53 18.51
N VAL A 181 -13.64 15.77 17.58
CA VAL A 181 -13.90 15.56 16.15
C VAL A 181 -13.65 14.08 15.82
N PRO A 182 -14.61 13.38 15.17
CA PRO A 182 -14.43 11.97 14.81
C PRO A 182 -13.35 11.82 13.73
N ILE A 183 -12.49 10.82 13.92
CA ILE A 183 -11.43 10.45 12.98
C ILE A 183 -11.74 9.09 12.37
N MET A 184 -11.72 9.03 11.05
CA MET A 184 -11.83 7.80 10.28
C MET A 184 -10.49 7.47 9.63
N CYS A 185 -9.94 6.29 9.89
CA CYS A 185 -8.73 5.78 9.26
C CYS A 185 -9.09 4.66 8.30
N LEU A 186 -8.75 4.81 7.02
CA LEU A 186 -9.06 3.83 5.98
C LEU A 186 -7.77 3.31 5.35
N THR A 187 -7.68 1.99 5.15
CA THR A 187 -6.54 1.39 4.44
C THR A 187 -6.96 0.14 3.68
N ALA A 188 -6.35 -0.08 2.51
CA ALA A 188 -6.43 -1.38 1.82
C ALA A 188 -5.59 -2.45 2.50
N THR A 189 -4.44 -2.02 2.98
CA THR A 189 -3.37 -2.82 3.56
C THR A 189 -3.25 -2.41 5.02
N ALA A 190 -3.94 -3.08 5.93
CA ALA A 190 -3.35 -3.18 7.25
C ALA A 190 -2.47 -4.41 7.21
N ASN A 191 -1.19 -4.22 7.47
CA ASN A 191 -0.43 -5.29 8.09
C ASN A 191 -0.77 -5.15 9.57
N PRO A 192 -1.77 -5.87 10.14
CA PRO A 192 -2.00 -5.83 11.56
C PRO A 192 -0.67 -6.21 12.20
N ARG A 193 -0.07 -5.28 12.94
CA ARG A 193 1.05 -5.67 13.80
C ARG A 193 0.43 -6.63 14.81
N LEU A 194 0.65 -7.92 14.61
CA LEU A 194 0.72 -8.82 15.73
C LEU A 194 1.72 -8.16 16.72
N PRO A 195 1.33 -7.95 17.98
CA PRO A 195 2.26 -7.55 19.04
C PRO A 195 3.55 -8.39 18.98
N LYS A 196 4.70 -7.87 19.41
CA LYS A 196 5.99 -8.59 19.25
C LYS A 196 5.92 -9.99 19.85
N ASP A 197 5.32 -10.10 21.01
CA ASP A 197 4.96 -11.33 21.72
C ASP A 197 4.12 -12.26 20.86
N VAL A 198 3.10 -11.76 20.14
CA VAL A 198 2.28 -12.58 19.26
C VAL A 198 3.01 -12.98 17.97
N LYS A 199 3.92 -12.14 17.44
CA LYS A 199 4.79 -12.52 16.32
C LYS A 199 5.78 -13.61 16.71
N GLU A 200 6.41 -13.45 17.86
CA GLU A 200 7.34 -14.42 18.43
C GLU A 200 6.61 -15.72 18.77
N ASP A 201 5.42 -15.65 19.38
CA ASP A 201 4.56 -16.82 19.65
C ASP A 201 4.14 -17.51 18.35
N THR A 202 3.64 -16.76 17.36
CA THR A 202 3.25 -17.33 16.05
C THR A 202 4.43 -17.99 15.35
N LEU A 203 5.62 -17.36 15.40
CA LEU A 203 6.85 -17.91 14.85
C LEU A 203 7.26 -19.19 15.58
N ASN A 204 7.26 -19.18 16.92
CA ASN A 204 7.62 -20.34 17.73
C ASN A 204 6.68 -21.51 17.47
N ARG A 205 5.36 -21.25 17.43
CA ARG A 205 4.34 -22.24 17.10
C ARG A 205 4.55 -22.82 15.71
N TRP A 206 4.83 -21.97 14.72
CA TRP A 206 5.14 -22.43 13.37
C TRP A 206 6.43 -23.26 13.31
N ILE A 207 7.51 -22.84 13.98
CA ILE A 207 8.78 -23.60 14.06
C ILE A 207 8.52 -24.98 14.69
N ASN A 208 7.77 -25.02 15.79
CA ASN A 208 7.49 -26.23 16.57
C ASN A 208 6.44 -27.18 15.97
N ASN A 209 5.83 -26.85 14.82
CA ASN A 209 4.70 -27.59 14.23
C ASN A 209 3.47 -27.67 15.16
N GLU A 210 3.24 -26.63 15.96
CA GLU A 210 2.04 -26.54 16.77
C GLU A 210 0.84 -26.17 15.91
N GLN A 211 -0.36 -26.61 16.30
CA GLN A 211 -1.59 -26.30 15.57
C GLN A 211 -1.76 -24.79 15.44
N GLY A 212 -1.85 -24.29 14.20
CA GLY A 212 -1.80 -22.85 13.93
C GLY A 212 -1.85 -22.55 12.44
N TYR A 213 -0.83 -21.83 11.94
CA TYR A 213 -0.72 -21.45 10.54
C TYR A 213 0.26 -22.37 9.82
N ASP A 214 -0.11 -22.83 8.62
CA ASP A 214 0.76 -23.67 7.78
C ASP A 214 1.70 -22.83 6.90
N ILE A 215 1.29 -21.61 6.57
CA ILE A 215 1.97 -20.71 5.62
C ILE A 215 2.30 -19.39 6.31
N ILE A 216 3.53 -18.93 6.14
CA ILE A 216 3.98 -17.60 6.59
C ILE A 216 4.37 -16.75 5.37
N VAL A 217 3.82 -15.54 5.28
CA VAL A 217 4.17 -14.54 4.26
C VAL A 217 5.03 -13.47 4.93
N ALA A 218 6.24 -13.25 4.41
CA ALA A 218 7.20 -12.38 5.07
C ALA A 218 8.13 -11.64 4.10
N THR A 219 8.76 -10.57 4.59
CA THR A 219 9.84 -9.84 3.90
C THR A 219 11.21 -10.35 4.35
N THR A 220 12.30 -9.87 3.73
CA THR A 220 13.68 -10.23 4.10
C THR A 220 14.02 -9.98 5.57
N ALA A 221 13.29 -9.09 6.25
CA ALA A 221 13.38 -8.86 7.69
C ALA A 221 13.03 -10.09 8.56
N PHE A 222 12.36 -11.09 7.97
CA PHE A 222 11.99 -12.35 8.61
C PHE A 222 13.04 -13.45 8.44
N GLY A 223 14.02 -13.27 7.54
CA GLY A 223 14.99 -14.32 7.19
C GLY A 223 16.12 -14.55 8.20
N MET A 224 16.40 -13.63 9.11
CA MET A 224 17.51 -13.81 10.06
C MET A 224 17.10 -14.77 11.19
N GLY A 225 17.57 -16.03 11.14
CA GLY A 225 17.48 -16.96 12.26
C GLY A 225 16.38 -18.02 12.23
N ILE A 226 15.65 -18.18 11.11
CA ILE A 226 14.68 -19.28 10.99
C ILE A 226 15.40 -20.60 10.72
N ASP A 227 15.28 -21.53 11.67
CA ASP A 227 15.79 -22.89 11.59
C ASP A 227 14.67 -23.93 11.78
N LYS A 228 13.91 -24.13 10.71
CA LYS A 228 12.83 -25.13 10.64
C LYS A 228 13.19 -26.16 9.57
N ASN A 229 13.29 -27.43 9.96
CA ASN A 229 13.80 -28.46 9.05
C ASN A 229 12.79 -28.87 7.97
N ASN A 230 11.50 -28.77 8.28
CA ASN A 230 10.43 -29.34 7.47
C ASN A 230 9.67 -28.30 6.60
N VAL A 231 10.35 -27.27 6.10
CA VAL A 231 9.75 -26.30 5.16
C VAL A 231 9.55 -26.95 3.79
N ARG A 232 8.31 -27.02 3.30
CA ARG A 232 7.95 -27.70 2.05
C ARG A 232 8.03 -26.83 0.80
N PHE A 233 7.86 -25.53 0.95
CA PHE A 233 8.07 -24.64 -0.16
C PHE A 233 8.50 -23.25 0.30
N VAL A 234 9.22 -22.55 -0.58
CA VAL A 234 9.53 -21.13 -0.47
C VAL A 234 9.06 -20.46 -1.76
N VAL A 235 8.23 -19.42 -1.65
CA VAL A 235 7.73 -18.66 -2.80
C VAL A 235 8.25 -17.24 -2.73
N HIS A 236 9.05 -16.86 -3.72
CA HIS A 236 9.45 -15.48 -3.93
C HIS A 236 8.43 -14.81 -4.84
N TRP A 237 7.54 -14.02 -4.24
CA TRP A 237 6.57 -13.22 -4.98
C TRP A 237 7.22 -12.02 -5.68
N ARG A 238 8.40 -11.60 -5.22
CA ARG A 238 9.20 -10.52 -5.80
C ARG A 238 10.62 -10.99 -6.03
N LEU A 239 11.27 -10.39 -7.01
CA LEU A 239 12.68 -10.61 -7.28
C LEU A 239 13.56 -10.18 -6.09
N PRO A 240 14.38 -11.08 -5.52
CA PRO A 240 15.37 -10.71 -4.51
C PRO A 240 16.38 -9.67 -5.02
N LYS A 241 16.94 -8.87 -4.09
CA LYS A 241 17.90 -7.79 -4.43
C LYS A 241 19.27 -8.31 -4.89
N SER A 242 19.55 -9.60 -4.74
CA SER A 242 20.82 -10.24 -5.09
C SER A 242 20.62 -11.75 -5.30
N PHE A 243 21.50 -12.36 -6.10
CA PHE A 243 21.54 -13.81 -6.30
C PHE A 243 21.82 -14.55 -4.98
N GLU A 244 22.76 -14.04 -4.17
CA GLU A 244 23.09 -14.64 -2.87
C GLU A 244 21.89 -14.61 -1.92
N GLY A 245 21.12 -13.53 -1.94
CA GLY A 245 19.90 -13.40 -1.15
C GLY A 245 18.87 -14.45 -1.55
N TYR A 246 18.62 -14.60 -2.86
CA TYR A 246 17.76 -15.64 -3.39
C TYR A 246 18.20 -17.05 -2.94
N TYR A 247 19.49 -17.37 -3.08
CA TYR A 247 20.01 -18.69 -2.70
C TYR A 247 19.84 -18.97 -1.20
N GLN A 248 20.13 -17.99 -0.34
CA GLN A 248 19.94 -18.12 1.11
C GLN A 248 18.48 -18.26 1.51
N GLU A 249 17.57 -17.55 0.84
CA GLU A 249 16.14 -17.57 1.10
C GLU A 249 15.50 -18.88 0.62
N ALA A 250 15.80 -19.31 -0.60
CA ALA A 250 15.38 -20.58 -1.18
C ALA A 250 15.90 -21.79 -0.38
N GLY A 251 17.16 -21.73 0.08
CA GLY A 251 17.82 -22.78 0.88
C GLY A 251 17.23 -23.00 2.29
N ARG A 252 16.12 -22.34 2.63
CA ARG A 252 15.33 -22.65 3.83
C ARG A 252 14.40 -23.83 3.63
N ALA A 253 14.06 -24.15 2.39
CA ALA A 253 13.24 -25.31 2.05
C ALA A 253 14.01 -26.61 2.29
N GLY A 254 13.32 -27.67 2.72
CA GLY A 254 13.82 -29.05 2.62
C GLY A 254 15.07 -29.42 3.43
N ARG A 255 15.36 -28.73 4.54
CA ARG A 255 16.55 -29.05 5.37
C ARG A 255 16.50 -30.45 6.02
N ASP A 256 15.33 -31.05 6.10
CA ASP A 256 15.11 -32.45 6.51
C ASP A 256 15.43 -33.47 5.40
N GLY A 257 15.84 -33.02 4.20
CA GLY A 257 16.16 -33.86 3.05
C GLY A 257 14.94 -34.37 2.28
N ASN A 258 13.73 -33.98 2.67
CA ASN A 258 12.52 -34.33 1.94
C ASN A 258 12.30 -33.38 0.75
N ALA A 259 11.54 -33.87 -0.24
CA ALA A 259 11.16 -33.06 -1.40
C ALA A 259 10.53 -31.71 -0.99
N SER A 260 10.98 -30.65 -1.63
CA SER A 260 10.51 -29.29 -1.40
C SER A 260 10.59 -28.47 -2.68
N TYR A 261 9.85 -27.36 -2.73
CA TYR A 261 9.75 -26.52 -3.93
C TYR A 261 10.20 -25.08 -3.67
N CYS A 262 10.99 -24.54 -4.59
CA CYS A 262 11.36 -23.13 -4.59
C CYS A 262 10.79 -22.47 -5.84
N PHE A 263 9.88 -21.51 -5.64
CA PHE A 263 9.26 -20.75 -6.73
C PHE A 263 9.80 -19.32 -6.72
N LEU A 264 10.06 -18.77 -7.91
CA LEU A 264 10.40 -17.38 -8.12
C LEU A 264 9.52 -16.81 -9.23
N TYR A 265 8.63 -15.89 -8.88
CA TYR A 265 7.87 -15.12 -9.85
C TYR A 265 8.75 -13.98 -10.37
N TYR A 266 8.92 -13.92 -11.68
CA TYR A 266 9.79 -12.96 -12.35
C TYR A 266 9.00 -12.11 -13.34
N SER A 267 9.26 -10.80 -13.33
CA SER A 267 8.82 -9.84 -14.34
C SER A 267 9.95 -8.85 -14.57
N ARG A 268 10.07 -8.33 -15.80
CA ARG A 268 11.09 -7.31 -16.13
C ARG A 268 10.75 -5.97 -15.48
N GLU A 269 9.47 -5.72 -15.22
CA GLU A 269 8.97 -4.57 -14.47
C GLU A 269 9.45 -4.60 -13.01
N ASP A 270 9.39 -5.77 -12.35
CA ASP A 270 9.93 -5.90 -11.00
C ASP A 270 11.46 -5.83 -10.99
N LEU A 271 12.15 -6.33 -12.03
CA LEU A 271 13.60 -6.13 -12.18
C LEU A 271 13.96 -4.64 -12.23
N GLU A 272 13.24 -3.82 -13.00
CA GLU A 272 13.47 -2.38 -13.05
C GLU A 272 13.25 -1.71 -11.70
N ARG A 273 12.17 -2.06 -10.99
CA ARG A 273 11.88 -1.55 -9.63
C ARG A 273 13.00 -1.91 -8.64
N VAL A 274 13.40 -3.18 -8.60
CA VAL A 274 14.48 -3.63 -7.70
C VAL A 274 15.81 -2.98 -8.08
N THR A 275 16.06 -2.76 -9.37
CA THR A 275 17.24 -2.02 -9.84
C THR A 275 17.26 -0.58 -9.33
N ARG A 276 16.11 0.11 -9.32
CA ARG A 276 15.98 1.46 -8.74
C ARG A 276 16.25 1.45 -7.24
N MET A 277 15.68 0.49 -6.50
CA MET A 277 15.93 0.34 -5.05
C MET A 277 17.41 0.09 -4.73
N VAL A 278 18.07 -0.82 -5.46
CA VAL A 278 19.50 -1.13 -5.26
C VAL A 278 20.39 0.09 -5.56
N LYS A 279 20.01 0.92 -6.54
CA LYS A 279 20.67 2.20 -6.84
C LYS A 279 20.47 3.24 -5.72
N GLY A 280 19.28 3.32 -5.13
CA GLY A 280 18.95 4.23 -4.03
C GLY A 280 19.63 3.92 -2.69
N ASP A 281 19.92 2.64 -2.42
CA ASP A 281 20.48 2.15 -1.15
C ASP A 281 21.99 2.47 -0.90
N SER A 282 22.63 3.42 -1.63
CA SER A 282 24.11 3.55 -1.63
C SER A 282 24.66 4.99 -1.57
N LYS A 283 25.52 5.28 -0.58
CA LYS A 283 26.41 6.47 -0.52
C LYS A 283 27.86 6.20 -0.98
N ASP A 284 28.25 4.93 -1.20
CA ASP A 284 29.62 4.52 -1.58
C ASP A 284 29.65 3.75 -2.92
N GLY A 285 30.46 4.24 -3.87
CA GLY A 285 30.42 3.84 -5.29
C GLY A 285 30.96 2.44 -5.66
N THR A 286 31.84 1.84 -4.85
CA THR A 286 32.44 0.51 -5.15
C THR A 286 31.52 -0.66 -4.76
N SER A 287 30.81 -0.55 -3.63
CA SER A 287 29.81 -1.54 -3.16
C SER A 287 28.56 -1.59 -4.06
N HIS A 288 28.29 -0.52 -4.80
CA HIS A 288 27.13 -0.41 -5.69
C HIS A 288 27.24 -1.29 -6.94
N GLN A 289 28.40 -1.31 -7.60
CA GLN A 289 28.60 -2.12 -8.82
C GLN A 289 28.50 -3.63 -8.54
N ALA A 290 29.01 -4.10 -7.40
CA ALA A 290 28.93 -5.50 -7.02
C ALA A 290 27.47 -5.95 -6.81
N ARG A 291 26.66 -5.13 -6.13
CA ARG A 291 25.23 -5.41 -5.91
C ARG A 291 24.43 -5.45 -7.21
N LEU A 292 24.68 -4.51 -8.12
CA LEU A 292 24.04 -4.52 -9.45
C LEU A 292 24.43 -5.75 -10.27
N ARG A 293 25.71 -6.17 -10.24
CA ARG A 293 26.15 -7.39 -10.94
C ARG A 293 25.44 -8.64 -10.41
N SER A 294 25.28 -8.74 -9.10
CA SER A 294 24.56 -9.86 -8.48
C SER A 294 23.07 -9.88 -8.88
N LEU A 295 22.40 -8.72 -8.86
CA LEU A 295 21.02 -8.60 -9.33
C LEU A 295 20.88 -8.98 -10.82
N GLN A 296 21.80 -8.49 -11.66
CA GLN A 296 21.82 -8.82 -13.09
C GLN A 296 22.04 -10.32 -13.33
N ALA A 297 22.92 -10.95 -12.55
CA ALA A 297 23.11 -12.40 -12.63
C ALA A 297 21.83 -13.17 -12.26
N LEU A 298 21.08 -12.69 -11.26
CA LEU A 298 19.79 -13.30 -10.90
C LEU A 298 18.74 -13.12 -12.00
N ALA A 299 18.71 -11.97 -12.66
CA ALA A 299 17.84 -11.74 -13.82
C ALA A 299 18.17 -12.70 -14.97
N LEU A 300 19.46 -12.83 -15.30
CA LEU A 300 19.94 -13.79 -16.30
C LEU A 300 19.58 -15.23 -15.92
N TYR A 301 19.66 -15.56 -14.63
CA TYR A 301 19.20 -16.85 -14.13
C TYR A 301 17.71 -17.07 -14.35
N CYS A 302 16.85 -16.06 -14.17
CA CYS A 302 15.41 -16.17 -14.42
C CYS A 302 15.07 -16.30 -15.91
N GLU A 303 15.78 -15.56 -16.76
CA GLU A 303 15.56 -15.52 -18.21
C GLU A 303 16.24 -16.66 -18.97
N ASN A 304 17.05 -17.48 -18.30
CA ASN A 304 17.69 -18.64 -18.92
C ASN A 304 16.64 -19.73 -19.22
N ILE A 305 16.61 -20.19 -20.47
CA ILE A 305 15.74 -21.28 -20.96
C ILE A 305 16.54 -22.44 -21.58
N THR A 306 17.86 -22.43 -21.40
CA THR A 306 18.80 -23.29 -22.13
C THR A 306 19.61 -24.23 -21.24
N SER A 307 19.56 -24.04 -19.92
CA SER A 307 20.31 -24.85 -18.98
C SER A 307 19.57 -25.09 -17.66
N CYS A 308 19.97 -26.16 -16.98
CA CYS A 308 19.50 -26.54 -15.66
C CYS A 308 19.70 -25.40 -14.63
N ARG A 309 18.68 -25.17 -13.79
CA ARG A 309 18.76 -24.17 -12.70
C ARG A 309 19.89 -24.46 -11.71
N HIS A 310 20.09 -25.72 -11.34
CA HIS A 310 21.18 -26.11 -10.42
C HIS A 310 22.56 -25.84 -11.03
N ALA A 311 22.73 -26.09 -12.33
CA ALA A 311 23.97 -25.79 -13.04
C ALA A 311 24.27 -24.29 -13.07
N GLU A 312 23.27 -23.44 -13.29
CA GLU A 312 23.46 -21.97 -13.26
C GLU A 312 23.80 -21.46 -11.86
N ILE A 313 23.24 -22.04 -10.79
CA ILE A 313 23.60 -21.73 -9.41
C ILE A 313 25.07 -22.09 -9.16
N CYS A 314 25.49 -23.33 -9.49
CA CYS A 314 26.88 -23.75 -9.32
C CYS A 314 27.84 -22.85 -10.10
N LYS A 315 27.49 -22.49 -11.34
CA LYS A 315 28.26 -21.57 -12.19
C LYS A 315 28.41 -20.18 -11.55
N TYR A 316 27.35 -19.66 -10.94
CA TYR A 316 27.38 -18.37 -10.24
C TYR A 316 28.35 -18.38 -9.05
N PHE A 317 28.30 -19.43 -8.23
CA PHE A 317 29.16 -19.57 -7.04
C PHE A 317 30.56 -20.13 -7.33
N GLY A 318 30.84 -20.51 -8.59
CA GLY A 318 32.14 -21.09 -8.98
C GLY A 318 32.34 -22.51 -8.47
N GLU A 319 31.27 -23.26 -8.22
CA GLU A 319 31.33 -24.67 -7.83
C GLU A 319 31.71 -25.55 -9.03
N ILE A 320 32.61 -26.51 -8.80
CA ILE A 320 33.16 -27.38 -9.85
C ILE A 320 32.25 -28.57 -10.12
N THR A 321 31.49 -29.01 -9.11
CA THR A 321 30.62 -30.19 -9.20
C THR A 321 29.18 -29.73 -9.37
N ILE A 322 28.55 -30.11 -10.47
CA ILE A 322 27.13 -29.86 -10.72
C ILE A 322 26.37 -31.11 -10.27
N PRO A 323 25.38 -30.98 -9.36
CA PRO A 323 24.57 -32.12 -8.94
C PRO A 323 23.67 -32.61 -10.10
N GLU A 324 23.37 -33.91 -10.11
CA GLU A 324 22.34 -34.44 -11.01
C GLU A 324 20.97 -33.85 -10.61
N CYS A 325 20.27 -33.25 -11.57
CA CYS A 325 19.02 -32.54 -11.30
C CYS A 325 17.82 -33.47 -11.15
N ASP A 326 17.76 -34.59 -11.89
CA ASP A 326 16.67 -35.56 -11.86
C ASP A 326 15.26 -34.92 -11.91
N PHE A 327 15.01 -34.08 -12.92
CA PHE A 327 13.75 -33.36 -13.14
C PHE A 327 13.33 -32.42 -11.99
N ALA A 328 14.25 -32.04 -11.09
CA ALA A 328 13.99 -31.17 -9.95
C ALA A 328 14.00 -29.66 -10.29
N CYS A 329 14.22 -29.27 -11.55
CA CYS A 329 14.07 -27.90 -12.02
C CYS A 329 13.14 -27.80 -13.23
N ASP A 330 12.62 -26.61 -13.49
CA ASP A 330 11.70 -26.33 -14.59
C ASP A 330 12.29 -26.67 -15.97
N PHE A 331 13.56 -26.35 -16.22
CA PHE A 331 14.23 -26.68 -17.48
C PHE A 331 14.33 -28.20 -17.71
N ASP A 332 14.87 -28.95 -16.74
CA ASP A 332 15.02 -30.40 -16.91
C ASP A 332 13.68 -31.13 -16.88
N LYS A 333 12.66 -30.53 -16.23
CA LYS A 333 11.31 -31.06 -16.21
C LYS A 333 10.60 -30.91 -17.54
N ASP A 334 10.62 -29.70 -18.12
CA ASP A 334 9.98 -29.40 -19.40
C ASP A 334 10.58 -28.12 -20.03
N ALA A 335 11.62 -28.31 -20.84
CA ALA A 335 12.31 -27.21 -21.50
C ALA A 335 11.46 -26.52 -22.58
N GLU A 336 10.52 -27.25 -23.21
CA GLU A 336 9.66 -26.72 -24.26
C GLU A 336 8.62 -25.77 -23.66
N ASP A 337 7.91 -26.22 -22.62
CA ASP A 337 6.97 -25.40 -21.84
C ASP A 337 7.65 -24.18 -21.23
N LEU A 338 8.88 -24.32 -20.70
CA LEU A 338 9.65 -23.18 -20.20
C LEU A 338 9.94 -22.16 -21.31
N GLY A 339 10.30 -22.62 -22.51
CA GLY A 339 10.55 -21.78 -23.68
C GLY A 339 9.29 -21.09 -24.21
N GLU A 340 8.12 -21.73 -24.13
CA GLU A 340 6.82 -21.12 -24.43
C GLU A 340 6.45 -20.04 -23.41
N ARG A 341 6.52 -20.37 -22.11
CA ARG A 341 6.27 -19.42 -21.02
C ARG A 341 7.16 -18.19 -21.11
N PHE A 342 8.42 -18.35 -21.49
CA PHE A 342 9.33 -17.22 -21.71
C PHE A 342 8.91 -16.34 -22.89
N ARG A 343 8.56 -16.94 -24.04
CA ARG A 343 8.20 -16.18 -25.25
C ARG A 343 6.85 -15.48 -25.16
N GLU A 344 5.87 -16.12 -24.53
CA GLU A 344 4.49 -15.61 -24.47
C GLU A 344 4.18 -14.88 -23.17
N GLY A 345 4.81 -15.29 -22.07
CA GLY A 345 4.51 -14.80 -20.72
C GLY A 345 5.42 -13.67 -20.23
N LEU A 346 6.59 -13.46 -20.84
CA LEU A 346 7.51 -12.38 -20.44
C LEU A 346 7.44 -11.21 -21.42
N ALA A 347 7.07 -10.03 -20.92
CA ALA A 347 7.02 -8.83 -21.72
C ALA A 347 8.41 -8.47 -22.32
N SER A 348 8.45 -7.88 -23.51
CA SER A 348 9.72 -7.46 -24.14
C SER A 348 10.34 -6.26 -23.41
N GLU A 349 11.68 -6.13 -23.47
CA GLU A 349 12.36 -4.94 -22.91
C GLU A 349 11.86 -3.63 -23.55
N GLU A 350 11.59 -3.66 -24.86
CA GLU A 350 10.96 -2.53 -25.55
C GLU A 350 9.57 -2.22 -25.00
N TRP A 351 8.73 -3.23 -24.76
CA TRP A 351 7.43 -3.02 -24.18
C TRP A 351 7.53 -2.46 -22.76
N VAL A 352 8.38 -3.03 -21.91
CA VAL A 352 8.58 -2.57 -20.53
C VAL A 352 9.11 -1.12 -20.50
N SER A 353 10.05 -0.77 -21.36
CA SER A 353 10.55 0.61 -21.48
C SER A 353 9.52 1.58 -22.08
N THR A 354 8.65 1.13 -22.99
CA THR A 354 7.50 1.94 -23.44
C THR A 354 6.45 2.07 -22.35
N GLN A 355 6.27 1.07 -21.49
CA GLN A 355 5.47 1.22 -20.28
C GLN A 355 6.16 2.23 -19.37
N ALA A 356 7.48 2.28 -19.23
CA ALA A 356 8.13 3.37 -18.49
C ALA A 356 7.83 4.78 -19.08
N MET A 357 7.49 4.90 -20.36
CA MET A 357 7.12 6.17 -21.01
C MET A 357 5.60 6.44 -21.19
N GLN A 358 4.75 5.42 -21.33
CA GLN A 358 3.29 5.53 -21.51
C GLN A 358 2.50 5.15 -20.25
N GLY A 359 3.06 4.26 -19.42
CA GLY A 359 2.56 3.84 -18.12
C GLY A 359 3.53 4.31 -17.03
N THR A 360 3.36 5.47 -16.42
CA THR A 360 2.21 5.65 -15.52
C THR A 360 1.61 4.35 -14.97
N TYR A 361 2.46 3.41 -14.55
CA TYR A 361 2.27 2.53 -13.41
C TYR A 361 3.43 2.71 -12.42
N ASP A 362 4.02 3.91 -12.40
CA ASP A 362 4.85 4.36 -11.28
C ASP A 362 3.94 5.00 -10.24
N GLY A 363 3.83 4.31 -9.11
CA GLY A 363 3.04 4.74 -7.96
C GLY A 363 2.75 3.61 -6.97
N TYR A 364 3.14 2.37 -7.28
CA TYR A 364 2.96 1.26 -6.35
C TYR A 364 4.21 0.87 -5.56
N TYR A 365 5.43 1.30 -5.94
CA TYR A 365 6.64 0.78 -5.26
C TYR A 365 7.90 1.67 -5.18
N ASP A 366 7.85 2.96 -5.50
CA ASP A 366 9.01 3.84 -5.28
C ASP A 366 8.59 5.10 -4.53
N ASP A 367 8.57 5.00 -3.20
CA ASP A 367 9.08 6.02 -2.28
C ASP A 367 9.13 5.41 -0.87
N TYR A 368 10.32 4.94 -0.49
CA TYR A 368 10.72 4.73 0.90
C TYR A 368 11.78 5.74 1.30
#